data_AF-D0RPA6-F1
#
_entry.id   AF-D0RPA6-F1
#
_cell.length_a   1.000
_cell.length_b   1.000
_cell.length_c   1.000
_cell.angle_alpha   90.00
_cell.angle_beta   90.00
_cell.angle_gamma   90.00
#
_symmetry.space_group_name_H-M   'P 1'
#
loop_
_entity.id
_entity.type
_entity.pdbx_description
1 polymer ?
#
loop_
_entity_poly.entity_id
_entity_poly.type
_entity_poly.pdbx_seq_one_letter_code
_entity_poly.pdbx_strand_id
1 'polypeptide(L)'
;MKQSGFSLVELLVVVAIIGVLAGVGIVGYDRYVNNARIKVAIQNYETVSRAVGFELTVANNELSSAVNEVQSDGTATGNKISSTTTCNDFLFSVKEHFAEFKNPWNPSLEAITVDTVGQSAHRQGQIQLVCYSMFGNFGNGGGCPIGMDACRVLVINYLKDRGRWNTTDGLCGGTMAPGTTDLTETQSDCVWIKFFGGNKRATVAEAQADCGNPSPWYIQNSTISADAGGSCGGSSGQPCT
;
A
#
# COMPACT_ATOMS: atom_id res chain seq x y z
N MET A 1 -31.53 -49.68 32.43
CA MET A 1 -30.34 -48.87 32.80
C MET A 1 -30.83 -47.49 33.18
N LYS A 2 -30.59 -47.00 34.40
CA LYS A 2 -30.96 -45.64 34.81
C LYS A 2 -29.96 -44.67 34.19
N GLN A 3 -30.42 -43.79 33.29
CA GLN A 3 -29.61 -42.65 32.87
C GLN A 3 -29.62 -41.62 34.00
N SER A 4 -28.46 -41.32 34.56
CA SER A 4 -28.28 -40.20 35.49
C SER A 4 -28.47 -38.91 34.69
N GLY A 5 -29.55 -38.19 34.94
CA GLY A 5 -29.78 -36.87 34.36
C GLY A 5 -28.83 -35.84 34.97
N PHE A 6 -28.35 -34.89 34.17
CA PHE A 6 -27.56 -33.75 34.63
C PHE A 6 -28.37 -32.84 35.55
N SER A 7 -27.77 -32.33 36.63
CA SER A 7 -28.39 -31.33 37.50
C SER A 7 -28.38 -29.94 36.84
N LEU A 8 -29.44 -29.17 37.07
CA LEU A 8 -29.55 -27.78 36.59
C LEU A 8 -28.40 -26.91 37.13
N VAL A 9 -27.96 -27.16 38.37
CA VAL A 9 -26.84 -26.43 38.98
C VAL A 9 -25.51 -26.75 38.30
N GLU A 10 -25.29 -28.01 37.92
CA GLU A 10 -24.08 -28.42 37.20
C GLU A 10 -24.01 -27.72 35.84
N LEU A 11 -25.15 -27.62 35.13
CA LEU A 11 -25.21 -26.91 33.86
C LEU A 11 -24.98 -25.40 34.04
N LEU A 12 -25.52 -24.78 35.09
CA LEU A 12 -25.37 -23.35 35.36
C LEU A 12 -23.90 -22.98 35.65
N VAL A 13 -23.21 -23.78 36.48
CA VAL A 13 -21.79 -23.57 36.78
C VAL A 13 -20.95 -23.66 35.51
N VAL A 14 -21.22 -24.63 34.64
CA VAL A 14 -20.51 -24.78 33.36
C VAL A 14 -20.69 -23.54 32.48
N VAL A 15 -21.93 -23.04 32.34
CA VAL A 15 -22.20 -21.82 31.55
C VAL A 15 -21.49 -20.60 32.15
N ALA A 16 -21.47 -20.47 33.48
CA ALA A 16 -20.77 -19.38 34.16
C ALA A 16 -19.25 -19.40 33.90
N ILE A 17 -18.62 -20.59 33.97
CA ILE A 17 -17.19 -20.74 33.69
C ILE A 17 -16.89 -20.44 32.23
N ILE A 18 -17.69 -20.97 31.29
CA ILE A 18 -17.53 -20.68 29.85
C ILE A 18 -17.70 -19.19 29.55
N GLY A 19 -18.66 -18.52 30.21
CA GLY A 19 -18.88 -17.08 30.06
C GLY A 19 -17.67 -16.24 30.43
N VAL A 20 -17.02 -16.54 31.56
CA VAL A 20 -15.79 -15.83 31.98
C VAL A 20 -14.64 -16.11 31.01
N LEU A 21 -14.43 -17.37 30.63
CA LEU A 21 -13.36 -17.77 29.69
C LEU A 21 -13.55 -17.14 28.30
N ALA A 22 -14.78 -17.05 27.81
CA ALA A 22 -15.09 -16.40 26.56
C ALA A 22 -14.75 -14.89 26.61
N GLY A 23 -15.10 -14.21 27.70
CA GLY A 23 -14.83 -12.78 27.87
C GLY A 23 -13.34 -12.44 27.78
N VAL A 24 -12.48 -13.18 28.49
CA VAL A 24 -11.02 -12.98 28.42
C VAL A 24 -10.42 -13.48 27.11
N GLY A 25 -10.98 -14.54 26.54
CA GLY A 25 -10.52 -15.14 25.29
C GLY A 25 -10.70 -14.23 24.08
N ILE A 26 -11.80 -13.47 24.01
CA ILE A 26 -12.11 -12.58 22.87
C ILE A 26 -11.04 -11.50 22.68
N VAL A 27 -10.58 -10.84 23.75
CA VAL A 27 -9.56 -9.77 23.64
C VAL A 27 -8.23 -10.32 23.15
N GLY A 28 -7.82 -11.50 23.63
CA GLY A 28 -6.61 -12.17 23.16
C GLY A 28 -6.72 -12.61 21.70
N TYR A 29 -7.88 -13.12 21.30
CA TYR A 29 -8.15 -13.55 19.93
C TYR A 29 -8.12 -12.36 18.96
N ASP A 30 -8.76 -11.24 19.29
CA ASP A 30 -8.77 -10.04 18.43
C ASP A 30 -7.35 -9.50 18.21
N ARG A 31 -6.53 -9.41 19.27
CA ARG A 31 -5.11 -9.02 19.15
C ARG A 31 -4.32 -9.99 18.27
N TYR A 32 -4.55 -11.29 18.42
CA TYR A 32 -3.89 -12.30 17.58
C TYR A 32 -4.26 -12.13 16.10
N VAL A 33 -5.55 -12.00 15.80
CA VAL A 33 -6.05 -11.79 14.44
C VAL A 33 -5.49 -10.49 13.85
N ASN A 34 -5.48 -9.40 14.60
CA ASN A 34 -4.92 -8.13 14.13
C ASN A 34 -3.41 -8.25 13.82
N ASN A 35 -2.63 -8.91 14.68
CA ASN A 35 -1.22 -9.14 14.42
C ASN A 35 -0.98 -10.02 13.19
N ALA A 36 -1.85 -11.01 12.95
CA ALA A 36 -1.79 -11.83 11.74
C ALA A 36 -2.06 -10.98 10.49
N ARG A 37 -3.07 -10.10 10.52
CA ARG A 37 -3.38 -9.16 9.42
C ARG A 37 -2.22 -8.22 9.12
N ILE A 38 -1.58 -7.66 10.14
CA ILE A 38 -0.38 -6.81 9.98
C ILE A 38 0.73 -7.56 9.27
N LYS A 39 1.01 -8.81 9.67
CA LYS A 39 2.04 -9.64 9.04
C LYS A 39 1.73 -9.91 7.56
N VAL A 40 0.47 -10.22 7.24
CA VAL A 40 0.05 -10.40 5.84
C VAL A 40 0.20 -9.10 5.04
N ALA A 41 -0.20 -7.96 5.60
CA ALA A 41 -0.06 -6.66 4.93
C ALA A 41 1.41 -6.35 4.62
N ILE A 42 2.31 -6.58 5.60
CA ILE A 42 3.75 -6.42 5.43
C ILE A 42 4.29 -7.38 4.35
N GLN A 43 3.90 -8.65 4.39
CA GLN A 43 4.35 -9.64 3.40
C GLN A 43 3.90 -9.27 1.97
N ASN A 44 2.64 -8.82 1.82
CA ASN A 44 2.12 -8.35 0.54
C ASN A 44 2.92 -7.13 0.06
N TYR A 45 3.13 -6.14 0.93
CA TYR A 45 3.95 -4.96 0.65
C TYR A 45 5.37 -5.31 0.23
N GLU A 46 6.04 -6.20 0.95
CA GLU A 46 7.40 -6.62 0.61
C GLU A 46 7.46 -7.35 -0.73
N THR A 47 6.44 -8.15 -1.05
CA THR A 47 6.34 -8.87 -2.32
C THR A 47 6.19 -7.89 -3.49
N VAL A 48 5.26 -6.93 -3.38
CA VAL A 48 5.07 -5.85 -4.36
C VAL A 48 6.34 -5.00 -4.48
N SER A 49 6.93 -4.61 -3.35
CA SER A 49 8.18 -3.84 -3.28
C SER A 49 9.34 -4.53 -4.01
N ARG A 50 9.51 -5.84 -3.80
CA ARG A 50 10.56 -6.62 -4.50
C ARG A 50 10.28 -6.67 -6.00
N ALA A 51 9.03 -6.87 -6.41
CA ALA A 51 8.66 -6.89 -7.82
C ALA A 51 8.90 -5.53 -8.50
N VAL A 52 8.50 -4.42 -7.86
CA VAL A 52 8.78 -3.06 -8.36
C VAL A 52 10.28 -2.85 -8.55
N GLY A 53 11.10 -3.16 -7.54
CA GLY A 53 12.55 -3.01 -7.65
C GLY A 53 13.18 -3.92 -8.72
N PHE A 54 12.69 -5.15 -8.84
CA PHE A 54 13.15 -6.10 -9.85
C PHE A 54 12.81 -5.62 -11.26
N GLU A 55 11.56 -5.23 -11.52
CA GLU A 55 11.11 -4.80 -12.85
C GLU A 55 11.80 -3.51 -13.31
N LEU A 56 12.04 -2.57 -12.39
CA LEU A 56 12.85 -1.39 -12.71
C LEU A 56 14.30 -1.77 -13.08
N THR A 57 14.89 -2.74 -12.38
CA THR A 57 16.23 -3.25 -12.71
C THR A 57 16.25 -3.95 -14.06
N VAL A 58 15.25 -4.78 -14.35
CA VAL A 58 15.07 -5.45 -15.65
C VAL A 58 14.95 -4.43 -16.78
N ALA A 59 14.10 -3.42 -16.62
CA ALA A 59 13.89 -2.37 -17.60
C ALA A 59 15.16 -1.54 -17.86
N ASN A 60 15.90 -1.17 -16.79
CA ASN A 60 17.15 -0.41 -16.90
C ASN A 60 18.29 -1.19 -17.58
N ASN A 61 18.21 -2.53 -17.62
CA ASN A 61 19.19 -3.38 -18.29
C ASN A 61 18.67 -3.89 -19.65
N GLU A 62 17.57 -3.33 -20.17
CA GLU A 62 16.94 -3.71 -21.45
C GLU A 62 16.60 -5.22 -21.53
N LEU A 63 16.32 -5.82 -20.37
CA LEU A 63 15.91 -7.21 -20.26
C LEU A 63 14.39 -7.33 -20.42
N SER A 64 13.92 -8.52 -20.80
CA SER A 64 12.49 -8.78 -20.96
C SER A 64 11.81 -8.95 -19.61
N SER A 65 10.78 -8.14 -19.36
CA SER A 65 9.91 -8.24 -18.18
C SER A 65 9.04 -9.49 -18.20
N ALA A 66 8.77 -10.05 -17.02
CA ALA A 66 7.77 -11.10 -16.85
C ALA A 66 6.33 -10.53 -16.79
N VAL A 67 6.19 -9.25 -16.45
CA VAL A 67 4.92 -8.57 -16.22
C VAL A 67 4.36 -8.02 -17.53
N ASN A 68 3.07 -8.27 -17.77
CA ASN A 68 2.36 -7.70 -18.92
C ASN A 68 2.16 -6.20 -18.69
N GLU A 69 2.36 -5.41 -19.73
CA GLU A 69 2.07 -4.00 -19.69
C GLU A 69 0.56 -3.75 -19.83
N VAL A 70 0.05 -2.92 -18.94
CA VAL A 70 -1.34 -2.49 -18.85
C VAL A 70 -1.35 -0.98 -18.80
N GLN A 71 -2.16 -0.37 -19.65
CA GLN A 71 -2.37 1.07 -19.66
C GLN A 71 -3.17 1.51 -18.44
N SER A 72 -3.05 2.78 -18.09
CA SER A 72 -3.77 3.38 -16.97
C SER A 72 -5.30 3.25 -16.97
N ASP A 73 -5.92 2.92 -18.11
CA ASP A 73 -7.35 2.64 -18.24
C ASP A 73 -7.71 1.15 -18.04
N GLY A 74 -6.72 0.30 -17.75
CA GLY A 74 -6.87 -1.15 -17.60
C GLY A 74 -6.72 -1.93 -18.90
N THR A 75 -6.43 -1.27 -20.03
CA THR A 75 -6.25 -1.96 -21.31
C THR A 75 -4.89 -2.66 -21.38
N ALA A 76 -4.89 -3.98 -21.57
CA ALA A 76 -3.66 -4.73 -21.84
C ALA A 76 -3.09 -4.34 -23.20
N THR A 77 -1.80 -3.99 -23.26
CA THR A 77 -1.16 -3.60 -24.53
C THR A 77 -0.81 -4.81 -25.41
N GLY A 78 -0.78 -6.00 -24.81
CA GLY A 78 -0.24 -7.22 -25.43
C GLY A 78 1.29 -7.31 -25.37
N ASN A 79 1.95 -6.27 -24.83
CA ASN A 79 3.39 -6.23 -24.62
C ASN A 79 3.76 -6.54 -23.17
N LYS A 80 5.06 -6.71 -22.94
CA LYS A 80 5.66 -6.74 -21.60
C LYS A 80 6.14 -5.34 -21.24
N ILE A 81 6.26 -5.06 -19.94
CA ILE A 81 6.89 -3.84 -19.45
C ILE A 81 8.29 -3.72 -20.06
N SER A 82 8.67 -2.50 -20.43
CA SER A 82 9.98 -2.18 -21.03
C SER A 82 10.53 -0.86 -20.49
N SER A 83 11.78 -0.53 -20.84
CA SER A 83 12.40 0.75 -20.49
C SER A 83 11.59 1.97 -20.96
N THR A 84 10.77 1.83 -21.99
CA THR A 84 9.94 2.90 -22.54
C THR A 84 8.56 3.02 -21.89
N THR A 85 8.13 2.03 -21.09
CA THR A 85 6.86 2.07 -20.37
C THR A 85 6.84 3.28 -19.44
N THR A 86 5.75 4.06 -19.46
CA THR A 86 5.63 5.23 -18.58
C THR A 86 5.54 4.79 -17.11
N CYS A 87 6.01 5.61 -16.18
CA CYS A 87 5.91 5.32 -14.76
C CYS A 87 4.46 5.00 -14.35
N ASN A 88 3.47 5.74 -14.85
CA ASN A 88 2.08 5.50 -14.50
C ASN A 88 1.59 4.14 -15.01
N ASP A 89 1.80 3.81 -16.29
CA ASP A 89 1.39 2.51 -16.85
C ASP A 89 2.15 1.35 -16.17
N PHE A 90 3.41 1.57 -15.80
CA PHE A 90 4.17 0.61 -14.99
C PHE A 90 3.47 0.29 -13.65
N LEU A 91 2.98 1.30 -12.93
CA LEU A 91 2.28 1.06 -11.66
C LEU A 91 0.94 0.35 -11.85
N PHE A 92 0.18 0.65 -12.92
CA PHE A 92 -1.03 -0.09 -13.26
C PHE A 92 -0.73 -1.54 -13.65
N SER A 93 0.37 -1.78 -14.37
CA SER A 93 0.85 -3.11 -14.72
C SER A 93 1.21 -3.92 -13.47
N VAL A 94 1.90 -3.31 -12.51
CA VAL A 94 2.20 -3.94 -11.21
C VAL A 94 0.91 -4.19 -10.40
N LYS A 95 -0.03 -3.25 -10.39
CA LYS A 95 -1.33 -3.44 -9.73
C LYS A 95 -2.05 -4.67 -10.30
N GLU A 96 -2.16 -4.75 -11.63
CA GLU A 96 -2.87 -5.86 -12.30
C GLU A 96 -2.17 -7.20 -12.07
N HIS A 97 -0.83 -7.21 -12.06
CA HIS A 97 -0.05 -8.42 -11.79
C HIS A 97 -0.34 -9.03 -10.40
N PHE A 98 -0.73 -8.20 -9.44
CA PHE A 98 -1.06 -8.58 -8.06
C PHE A 98 -2.54 -8.36 -7.72
N ALA A 99 -3.45 -8.41 -8.70
CA ALA A 99 -4.89 -8.19 -8.50
C ALA A 99 -5.54 -9.17 -7.50
N GLU A 100 -4.91 -10.32 -7.26
CA GLU A 100 -5.32 -11.31 -6.26
C GLU A 100 -5.08 -10.85 -4.82
N PHE A 101 -4.23 -9.84 -4.59
CA PHE A 101 -3.96 -9.34 -3.24
C PHE A 101 -5.19 -8.62 -2.68
N LYS A 102 -5.72 -9.15 -1.58
CA LYS A 102 -6.86 -8.59 -0.86
C LYS A 102 -6.43 -7.88 0.41
N ASN A 103 -7.20 -6.88 0.79
CA ASN A 103 -6.96 -6.13 2.01
C ASN A 103 -7.12 -7.06 3.24
N PRO A 104 -6.11 -7.20 4.11
CA PRO A 104 -6.17 -8.14 5.25
C PRO A 104 -7.25 -7.84 6.29
N TRP A 105 -7.69 -6.58 6.40
CA TRP A 105 -8.79 -6.17 7.29
C TRP A 105 -10.15 -6.25 6.63
N ASN A 106 -10.21 -6.16 5.29
CA ASN A 106 -11.43 -6.35 4.53
C ASN A 106 -11.19 -7.11 3.22
N PRO A 107 -11.29 -8.45 3.23
CA PRO A 107 -10.97 -9.28 2.06
C PRO A 107 -11.85 -9.06 0.82
N SER A 108 -12.96 -8.32 0.94
CA SER A 108 -13.77 -7.92 -0.23
C SER A 108 -13.15 -6.78 -1.03
N LEU A 109 -12.12 -6.10 -0.49
CA LEU A 109 -11.45 -4.97 -1.12
C LEU A 109 -10.10 -5.38 -1.70
N GLU A 110 -9.72 -4.73 -2.79
CA GLU A 110 -8.35 -4.77 -3.32
C GLU A 110 -7.37 -4.17 -2.31
N ALA A 111 -6.18 -4.78 -2.22
CA ALA A 111 -5.10 -4.22 -1.40
C ALA A 111 -4.38 -3.07 -2.12
N ILE A 112 -4.18 -3.15 -3.44
CA ILE A 112 -3.28 -2.27 -4.16
C ILE A 112 -4.05 -1.15 -4.87
N THR A 113 -3.55 0.09 -4.74
CA THR A 113 -4.11 1.27 -5.40
C THR A 113 -3.04 1.99 -6.21
N VAL A 114 -3.43 2.60 -7.33
CA VAL A 114 -2.59 3.50 -8.12
C VAL A 114 -3.31 4.84 -8.17
N ASP A 115 -2.90 5.78 -7.32
CA ASP A 115 -3.58 7.04 -7.16
C ASP A 115 -2.63 8.14 -6.68
N THR A 116 -3.04 9.39 -6.89
CA THR A 116 -2.28 10.57 -6.46
C THR A 116 -2.89 11.22 -5.21
N VAL A 117 -3.72 10.49 -4.47
CA VAL A 117 -4.42 11.03 -3.30
C VAL A 117 -3.47 11.03 -2.11
N GLY A 118 -3.62 12.04 -1.25
CA GLY A 118 -2.82 12.14 -0.03
C GLY A 118 -3.08 10.98 0.93
N GLN A 119 -2.07 10.64 1.72
CA GLN A 119 -2.07 9.52 2.66
C GLN A 119 -3.26 9.44 3.62
N SER A 120 -3.80 10.59 4.06
CA SER A 120 -4.97 10.59 4.95
C SER A 120 -6.26 10.08 4.32
N ALA A 121 -6.29 9.83 3.01
CA ALA A 121 -7.43 9.22 2.35
C ALA A 121 -7.35 7.69 2.31
N HIS A 122 -6.27 7.08 2.79
CA HIS A 122 -6.06 5.65 2.67
C HIS A 122 -6.51 4.90 3.92
N ARG A 123 -6.92 3.65 3.72
CA ARG A 123 -7.42 2.73 4.75
C ARG A 123 -6.33 1.74 5.13
N GLN A 124 -6.42 1.18 6.34
CA GLN A 124 -5.51 0.12 6.77
C GLN A 124 -5.58 -1.09 5.83
N GLY A 125 -4.43 -1.69 5.54
CA GLY A 125 -4.26 -2.80 4.61
C GLY A 125 -4.15 -2.42 3.14
N GLN A 126 -4.20 -1.12 2.80
CA GLN A 126 -3.94 -0.65 1.44
C GLN A 126 -2.44 -0.50 1.17
N ILE A 127 -2.05 -0.75 -0.08
CA ILE A 127 -0.72 -0.50 -0.64
C ILE A 127 -0.91 0.49 -1.79
N GLN A 128 -0.53 1.74 -1.60
CA GLN A 128 -0.53 2.75 -2.65
C GLN A 128 0.77 2.70 -3.43
N LEU A 129 0.64 2.61 -4.75
CA LEU A 129 1.71 2.77 -5.73
C LEU A 129 1.55 4.15 -6.36
N VAL A 130 2.60 4.98 -6.31
CA VAL A 130 2.52 6.32 -6.89
C VAL A 130 3.85 6.78 -7.48
N CYS A 131 3.80 7.39 -8.66
CA CYS A 131 4.96 8.05 -9.27
C CYS A 131 5.27 9.33 -8.51
N TYR A 132 6.54 9.52 -8.16
CA TYR A 132 6.94 10.67 -7.35
C TYR A 132 8.37 11.12 -7.65
N SER A 133 8.48 12.18 -8.46
CA SER A 133 9.67 13.02 -8.50
C SER A 133 9.66 14.01 -7.33
N MET A 134 10.75 14.07 -6.57
CA MET A 134 10.90 14.98 -5.43
C MET A 134 10.71 16.45 -5.82
N PHE A 135 10.31 17.27 -4.85
CA PHE A 135 9.82 18.65 -5.02
C PHE A 135 8.47 18.78 -5.76
N GLY A 136 7.85 17.65 -6.10
CA GLY A 136 6.55 17.57 -6.74
C GLY A 136 5.43 17.08 -5.82
N ASN A 137 4.26 16.94 -6.42
CA ASN A 137 3.13 16.22 -5.84
C ASN A 137 3.19 14.74 -6.23
N PHE A 138 2.41 13.91 -5.55
CA PHE A 138 2.07 12.57 -6.03
C PHE A 138 1.56 12.66 -7.47
N GLY A 139 2.15 11.89 -8.39
CA GLY A 139 1.88 11.96 -9.83
C GLY A 139 2.96 12.65 -10.66
N ASN A 140 3.87 13.42 -10.04
CA ASN A 140 5.01 14.00 -10.75
C ASN A 140 5.94 12.88 -11.24
N GLY A 141 6.29 12.92 -12.51
CA GLY A 141 7.10 11.87 -13.15
C GLY A 141 6.26 10.71 -13.69
N GLY A 142 4.92 10.80 -13.65
CA GLY A 142 4.03 9.77 -14.19
C GLY A 142 4.29 9.45 -15.66
N GLY A 143 4.62 10.45 -16.47
CA GLY A 143 4.99 10.24 -17.88
C GLY A 143 6.47 9.88 -18.12
N CYS A 144 7.31 9.85 -17.08
CA CYS A 144 8.71 9.48 -17.23
C CYS A 144 8.82 7.99 -17.59
N PRO A 145 9.55 7.61 -18.64
CA PRO A 145 9.83 6.20 -18.92
C PRO A 145 10.61 5.56 -17.77
N ILE A 146 10.25 4.33 -17.41
CA ILE A 146 10.86 3.66 -16.25
C ILE A 146 12.34 3.32 -16.43
N GLY A 147 12.83 3.28 -17.68
CA GLY A 147 14.25 3.09 -18.00
C GLY A 147 15.13 4.31 -17.74
N MET A 148 14.56 5.45 -17.36
CA MET A 148 15.29 6.70 -17.16
C MET A 148 15.73 6.86 -15.70
N ASP A 149 16.93 7.40 -15.47
CA ASP A 149 17.54 7.63 -14.15
C ASP A 149 16.79 8.65 -13.27
N ALA A 150 15.78 9.32 -13.80
CA ALA A 150 14.91 10.24 -13.07
C ALA A 150 13.54 9.64 -12.74
N CYS A 151 13.20 8.45 -13.26
CA CYS A 151 11.99 7.74 -12.86
C CYS A 151 12.09 7.35 -11.38
N ARG A 152 11.07 7.72 -10.61
CA ARG A 152 10.96 7.41 -9.19
C ARG A 152 9.56 6.97 -8.84
N VAL A 153 9.49 5.85 -8.13
CA VAL A 153 8.26 5.22 -7.66
C VAL A 153 8.26 5.20 -6.15
N LEU A 154 7.10 5.43 -5.57
CA LEU A 154 6.86 5.34 -4.14
C LEU A 154 5.83 4.24 -3.88
N VAL A 155 6.20 3.30 -3.01
CA VAL A 155 5.32 2.24 -2.51
C VAL A 155 5.02 2.53 -1.05
N ILE A 156 3.73 2.65 -0.72
CA ILE A 156 3.26 3.03 0.62
C ILE A 156 2.28 1.97 1.12
N ASN A 157 2.60 1.29 2.22
CA ASN A 157 1.70 0.37 2.90
C ASN A 157 1.12 1.01 4.16
N TYR A 158 -0.21 1.04 4.26
CA TYR A 158 -0.94 1.65 5.36
C TYR A 158 -1.30 0.58 6.41
N LEU A 159 -0.64 0.61 7.56
CA LEU A 159 -0.92 -0.30 8.68
C LEU A 159 -2.05 0.21 9.59
N LYS A 160 -2.40 1.49 9.46
CA LYS A 160 -3.56 2.12 10.10
C LYS A 160 -4.32 3.00 9.13
N ASP A 161 -5.60 3.19 9.40
CA ASP A 161 -6.44 4.15 8.69
C ASP A 161 -5.83 5.54 8.76
N ARG A 162 -5.75 6.21 7.61
CA ARG A 162 -5.12 7.54 7.44
C ARG A 162 -3.67 7.56 7.93
N GLY A 163 -2.99 6.41 7.89
CA GLY A 163 -1.63 6.26 8.37
C GLY A 163 -0.70 7.28 7.73
N ARG A 164 -0.05 8.09 8.55
CA ARG A 164 1.05 8.97 8.14
C ARG A 164 2.24 8.72 9.04
N TRP A 165 3.40 9.04 8.53
CA TRP A 165 4.65 8.87 9.26
C TRP A 165 4.90 9.98 10.30
N ASN A 166 4.20 11.13 10.20
CA ASN A 166 4.42 12.33 11.02
C ASN A 166 3.19 12.83 11.77
N THR A 167 2.32 11.94 12.24
CA THR A 167 1.14 12.37 13.02
C THR A 167 1.53 12.76 14.45
N THR A 168 0.90 13.83 14.95
CA THR A 168 0.97 14.29 16.35
C THR A 168 -0.01 13.54 17.28
N ASP A 169 -0.81 12.63 16.75
CA ASP A 169 -1.84 11.87 17.50
C ASP A 169 -1.25 10.82 18.46
N GLY A 170 0.07 10.63 18.47
CA GLY A 170 0.76 9.67 19.35
C GLY A 170 0.54 8.20 18.98
N LEU A 171 -0.21 7.92 17.90
CA LEU A 171 -0.54 6.55 17.48
C LEU A 171 0.49 5.96 16.51
N CYS A 172 1.35 6.78 15.92
CA CYS A 172 2.27 6.40 14.84
C CYS A 172 3.75 6.56 15.17
N GLY A 173 4.11 6.73 16.46
CA GLY A 173 5.50 6.84 16.92
C GLY A 173 6.24 8.08 16.39
N GLY A 174 5.49 9.15 16.07
CA GLY A 174 5.92 10.33 15.33
C GLY A 174 7.34 10.83 15.64
N THR A 175 8.31 10.40 14.86
CA THR A 175 9.62 11.03 14.77
C THR A 175 10.10 10.94 13.32
N MET A 176 9.94 12.05 12.58
CA MET A 176 10.94 12.39 11.57
C MET A 176 11.97 13.31 12.22
N ALA A 177 13.24 13.04 11.98
CA ALA A 177 14.22 14.12 12.10
C ALA A 177 13.81 15.22 11.09
N PRO A 178 13.69 16.50 11.52
CA PRO A 178 13.42 17.60 10.61
C PRO A 178 14.40 17.58 9.42
N GLY A 179 13.87 17.60 8.19
CA GLY A 179 14.69 17.66 6.97
C GLY A 179 14.97 16.33 6.25
N THR A 180 14.43 15.20 6.71
CA THR A 180 14.58 13.90 6.02
C THR A 180 13.45 13.66 5.01
N THR A 181 13.42 14.44 3.93
CA THR A 181 12.47 14.22 2.82
C THR A 181 12.94 13.14 1.84
N ASP A 182 14.18 12.64 1.98
CA ASP A 182 14.82 11.64 1.13
C ASP A 182 15.14 10.36 1.91
N LEU A 183 14.14 9.79 2.56
CA LEU A 183 14.29 8.48 3.18
C LEU A 183 14.20 7.44 2.07
N THR A 184 15.21 6.60 1.91
CA THR A 184 15.12 5.43 1.01
C THR A 184 14.00 4.49 1.42
N GLU A 185 13.78 4.38 2.74
CA GLU A 185 12.72 3.58 3.36
C GLU A 185 12.36 4.16 4.73
N THR A 186 11.06 4.17 5.06
CA THR A 186 10.50 4.57 6.36
C THR A 186 9.58 3.47 6.84
N GLN A 187 9.74 3.02 8.08
CA GLN A 187 8.85 2.04 8.70
C GLN A 187 8.38 2.59 10.06
N SER A 188 7.07 2.73 10.22
CA SER A 188 6.43 3.08 11.49
C SER A 188 5.27 2.14 11.79
N ASP A 189 4.65 2.31 12.97
CA ASP A 189 3.45 1.56 13.36
C ASP A 189 2.22 1.87 12.49
N CYS A 190 2.28 2.90 11.64
CA CYS A 190 1.15 3.35 10.82
C CYS A 190 1.38 3.22 9.33
N VAL A 191 2.62 3.41 8.87
CA VAL A 191 2.91 3.41 7.44
C VAL A 191 4.33 2.92 7.18
N TRP A 192 4.45 2.11 6.12
CA TRP A 192 5.74 1.67 5.59
C TRP A 192 5.88 2.23 4.18
N ILE A 193 7.02 2.85 3.90
CA ILE A 193 7.25 3.64 2.69
C ILE A 193 8.59 3.26 2.13
N LYS A 194 8.66 3.04 0.82
CA LYS A 194 9.93 2.80 0.14
C LYS A 194 9.95 3.47 -1.21
N PHE A 195 11.08 4.12 -1.50
CA PHE A 195 11.35 4.70 -2.79
C PHE A 195 12.12 3.71 -3.66
N PHE A 196 11.76 3.68 -4.93
CA PHE A 196 12.43 2.92 -5.97
C PHE A 196 12.76 3.81 -7.16
N GLY A 197 13.69 3.34 -7.98
CA GLY A 197 14.15 4.06 -9.17
C GLY A 197 15.37 4.93 -8.89
N GLY A 198 15.57 5.92 -9.74
CA GLY A 198 16.82 6.66 -9.80
C GLY A 198 16.97 7.80 -8.79
N ASN A 199 18.10 8.50 -8.90
CA ASN A 199 18.51 9.50 -7.92
C ASN A 199 17.61 10.75 -7.92
N LYS A 200 17.55 11.44 -6.78
CA LYS A 200 16.88 12.73 -6.66
C LYS A 200 17.56 13.77 -7.56
N ARG A 201 16.76 14.61 -8.22
CA ARG A 201 17.25 15.84 -8.91
C ARG A 201 16.95 17.08 -8.07
N ALA A 202 17.75 18.13 -8.24
CA ALA A 202 17.62 19.37 -7.46
C ALA A 202 16.41 20.20 -7.90
N THR A 203 15.99 20.04 -9.16
CA THR A 203 14.81 20.74 -9.71
C THR A 203 13.90 19.81 -10.52
N VAL A 204 12.64 20.21 -10.68
CA VAL A 204 11.69 19.51 -11.56
C VAL A 204 12.14 19.57 -13.03
N ALA A 205 12.76 20.66 -13.47
CA ALA A 205 13.25 20.80 -14.84
C ALA A 205 14.39 19.82 -15.16
N GLU A 206 15.32 19.60 -14.23
CA GLU A 206 16.35 18.56 -14.36
C GLU A 206 15.73 17.16 -14.45
N ALA A 207 14.76 16.85 -13.58
CA ALA A 207 14.07 15.57 -13.61
C ALA A 207 13.30 15.36 -14.94
N GLN A 208 12.66 16.42 -15.46
CA GLN A 208 11.97 16.38 -16.75
C GLN A 208 12.95 16.15 -17.90
N ALA A 209 14.08 16.87 -17.92
CA ALA A 209 15.10 16.73 -18.96
C ALA A 209 15.67 15.30 -19.00
N ASP A 210 15.99 14.73 -17.84
CA ASP A 210 16.49 13.35 -17.71
C ASP A 210 15.45 12.28 -18.08
N CYS A 211 14.17 12.63 -18.08
CA CYS A 211 13.07 11.80 -18.57
C CYS A 211 12.73 12.06 -20.05
N GLY A 212 13.49 12.88 -20.77
CA GLY A 212 13.22 13.22 -22.17
C GLY A 212 12.09 14.24 -22.36
N ASN A 213 11.80 15.06 -21.35
CA ASN A 213 10.72 16.05 -21.31
C ASN A 213 9.35 15.48 -21.70
N PRO A 214 8.83 14.48 -20.96
CA PRO A 214 7.59 13.81 -21.32
C PRO A 214 6.39 14.74 -21.18
N SER A 215 5.39 14.51 -22.03
CA SER A 215 4.10 15.23 -22.01
C SER A 215 2.95 14.20 -21.99
N PRO A 216 2.20 14.08 -20.88
CA PRO A 216 2.29 14.87 -19.65
C PRO A 216 3.40 14.39 -18.69
N TRP A 217 4.08 15.32 -18.02
CA TRP A 217 4.99 15.00 -16.91
C TRP A 217 4.24 14.61 -15.63
N TYR A 218 3.20 15.37 -15.30
CA TYR A 218 2.35 15.17 -14.14
C TYR A 218 1.08 14.45 -14.56
N ILE A 219 0.85 13.26 -13.99
CA ILE A 219 -0.36 12.48 -14.20
C ILE A 219 -1.15 12.48 -12.90
N GLN A 220 -2.43 12.85 -12.97
CA GLN A 220 -3.28 12.99 -11.79
C GLN A 220 -4.35 11.89 -11.76
N ASN A 221 -4.30 11.06 -10.73
CA ASN A 221 -5.28 10.01 -10.44
C ASN A 221 -5.99 10.36 -9.13
N SER A 222 -7.00 11.23 -9.23
CA SER A 222 -7.59 11.93 -8.08
C SER A 222 -8.47 11.07 -7.16
N THR A 223 -8.61 9.78 -7.44
CA THR A 223 -9.56 8.90 -6.76
C THR A 223 -8.91 7.58 -6.41
N ILE A 224 -9.12 7.12 -5.17
CA ILE A 224 -8.87 5.73 -4.80
C ILE A 224 -9.98 4.87 -5.41
N SER A 225 -9.62 3.73 -6.03
CA SER A 225 -10.59 2.85 -6.68
C SER A 225 -11.73 2.43 -5.74
N ALA A 226 -12.94 2.32 -6.27
CA ALA A 226 -14.09 1.79 -5.55
C ALA A 226 -13.87 0.34 -5.09
N ASP A 227 -13.12 -0.45 -5.88
CA ASP A 227 -12.77 -1.83 -5.54
C ASP A 227 -11.80 -1.91 -4.34
N ALA A 228 -11.06 -0.83 -4.08
CA ALA A 228 -10.24 -0.67 -2.88
C ALA A 228 -11.00 0.04 -1.74
N GLY A 229 -12.30 0.30 -1.92
CA GLY A 229 -13.19 0.96 -0.95
C GLY A 229 -13.26 2.47 -1.08
N GLY A 230 -12.57 3.10 -2.05
CA GLY A 230 -12.54 4.56 -2.20
C GLY A 230 -11.88 5.29 -1.03
N SER A 231 -11.94 6.63 -1.07
CA SER A 231 -11.32 7.49 -0.06
C SER A 231 -11.90 7.27 1.34
N CYS A 232 -11.00 7.10 2.31
CA CYS A 232 -11.32 6.98 3.73
C CYS A 232 -12.08 8.21 4.24
N GLY A 233 -13.38 8.06 4.48
CA GLY A 233 -14.24 9.07 5.08
C GLY A 233 -14.27 8.99 6.61
N GLY A 234 -14.67 10.09 7.27
CA GLY A 234 -14.83 10.19 8.73
C GLY A 234 -13.72 10.97 9.45
N SER A 235 -13.85 11.11 10.77
CA SER A 235 -12.93 11.87 11.63
C SER A 235 -11.60 11.16 11.91
N SER A 236 -10.55 11.93 12.22
CA SER A 236 -9.27 11.39 12.69
C SER A 236 -9.46 10.54 13.96
N GLY A 237 -8.73 9.41 14.05
CA GLY A 237 -8.83 8.48 15.18
C GLY A 237 -10.07 7.58 15.19
N GLN A 238 -10.90 7.62 14.15
CA GLN A 238 -12.01 6.68 13.93
C GLN A 238 -11.73 5.79 12.71
N PRO A 239 -12.25 4.56 12.68
CA PRO A 239 -12.17 3.72 11.49
C PRO A 239 -12.73 4.43 10.25
N CYS A 240 -12.19 4.13 9.08
CA CYS A 240 -12.73 4.64 7.83
C CYS A 240 -14.18 4.17 7.64
N THR A 241 -15.08 5.11 7.33
CA THR A 241 -16.47 4.82 6.95
C THR A 241 -16.61 4.40 5.50
#